data_AF-A0A9P7KFA5-F1
#
_entry.id   AF-A0A9P7KFA5-F1
#
_cell.length_a   1.000
_cell.length_b   1.000
_cell.length_c   1.000
_cell.angle_alpha   90.00
_cell.angle_beta   90.00
_cell.angle_gamma   90.00
#
_symmetry.space_group_name_H-M   'P 1'
#
loop_
_entity.id
_entity.type
_entity.pdbx_description
1 polymer ?
#
loop_
_entity_poly.entity_id
_entity_poly.type
_entity_poly.pdbx_seq_one_letter_code
_entity_poly.pdbx_strand_id
1 'polypeptide(L)'
;MKKKKPAPRPESKKGAAKPSKAKKPKAKPKVPKPTRIPTLPHYGPTPFIHFIKSYFNVDKPAVTSETLIERAQAAGVAWKELPEHEKEKIKAESRVLRDEAKIKRDAFICDLDPAVLKELNRRRVARNKPRVVAHYPDHVKRPNNAYILKTHGHTLEGLPLTQQAQKIGGIWREMSEAEKEPWVERYKEAKAEWARNHKTEASHAT
;
A
#
# COMPACT_ATOMS: atom_id res chain seq x y z
N MET A 1 -9.29 81.29 32.04
CA MET A 1 -9.51 80.03 31.28
C MET A 1 -8.63 78.93 31.83
N LYS A 2 -9.20 77.95 32.54
CA LYS A 2 -8.49 76.84 33.21
C LYS A 2 -8.26 75.71 32.20
N LYS A 3 -7.01 75.39 31.86
CA LYS A 3 -6.65 74.27 30.96
C LYS A 3 -6.45 72.96 31.75
N LYS A 4 -7.11 71.91 31.26
CA LYS A 4 -7.25 70.54 31.79
C LYS A 4 -5.92 69.83 32.07
N LYS A 5 -5.83 69.12 33.20
CA LYS A 5 -4.88 68.03 33.46
C LYS A 5 -5.28 66.77 32.63
N PRO A 6 -4.33 66.04 32.03
CA PRO A 6 -4.62 64.77 31.36
C PRO A 6 -4.67 63.58 32.34
N ALA A 7 -5.56 62.62 32.04
CA ALA A 7 -5.88 61.40 32.79
C ALA A 7 -4.76 60.31 32.72
N PRO A 8 -4.72 59.36 33.69
CA PRO A 8 -3.67 58.34 33.76
C PRO A 8 -3.84 57.23 32.72
N ARG A 9 -2.70 56.70 32.24
CA ARG A 9 -2.61 55.55 31.32
C ARG A 9 -2.97 54.23 32.05
N PRO A 10 -3.64 53.28 31.39
CA PRO A 10 -3.94 51.97 31.98
C PRO A 10 -2.70 51.07 32.02
N GLU A 11 -2.53 50.36 33.14
CA GLU A 11 -1.45 49.42 33.43
C GLU A 11 -1.51 48.17 32.53
N SER A 12 -0.36 47.82 31.96
CA SER A 12 -0.18 46.62 31.14
C SER A 12 -0.19 45.35 31.99
N LYS A 13 -1.10 44.42 31.69
CA LYS A 13 -1.13 43.06 32.26
C LYS A 13 0.19 42.32 31.99
N LYS A 14 0.77 41.76 33.06
CA LYS A 14 1.90 40.83 33.06
C LYS A 14 1.72 39.72 32.02
N GLY A 15 2.71 39.57 31.14
CA GLY A 15 2.74 38.54 30.11
C GLY A 15 2.85 37.13 30.70
N ALA A 16 1.99 36.24 30.22
CA ALA A 16 2.08 34.81 30.46
C ALA A 16 3.40 34.24 29.90
N ALA A 17 4.10 33.45 30.73
CA ALA A 17 5.33 32.77 30.34
C ALA A 17 5.07 31.79 29.18
N LYS A 18 5.85 31.91 28.10
CA LYS A 18 5.81 30.97 26.97
C LYS A 18 6.33 29.59 27.42
N PRO A 19 5.70 28.48 26.99
CA PRO A 19 6.17 27.13 27.31
C PRO A 19 7.55 26.88 26.69
N SER A 20 8.46 26.33 27.49
CA SER A 20 9.84 26.02 27.08
C SER A 20 9.83 24.97 25.95
N LYS A 21 10.60 25.23 24.89
CA LYS A 21 10.79 24.28 23.79
C LYS A 21 11.49 23.02 24.32
N ALA A 22 10.77 21.89 24.30
CA ALA A 22 11.35 20.58 24.51
C ALA A 22 12.55 20.35 23.56
N LYS A 23 13.69 19.91 24.13
CA LYS A 23 14.90 19.58 23.37
C LYS A 23 14.57 18.49 22.34
N LYS A 24 14.89 18.77 21.07
CA LYS A 24 14.72 17.81 19.96
C LYS A 24 15.51 16.52 20.27
N PRO A 25 14.92 15.32 20.09
CA PRO A 25 15.64 14.07 20.26
C PRO A 25 16.80 13.97 19.25
N LYS A 26 17.95 13.48 19.74
CA LYS A 26 19.19 13.29 18.95
C LYS A 26 18.89 12.49 17.69
N ALA A 27 19.41 12.95 16.55
CA ALA A 27 19.22 12.34 15.25
C ALA A 27 19.71 10.88 15.27
N LYS A 28 18.82 9.95 14.95
CA LYS A 28 19.18 8.54 14.74
C LYS A 28 20.22 8.44 13.62
N PRO A 29 21.17 7.49 13.69
CA PRO A 29 22.17 7.28 12.64
C PRO A 29 21.49 7.09 11.28
N LYS A 30 21.94 7.85 10.27
CA LYS A 30 21.45 7.74 8.91
C LYS A 30 21.94 6.40 8.35
N VAL A 31 21.04 5.42 8.26
CA VAL A 31 21.26 4.21 7.46
C VAL A 31 21.66 4.67 6.05
N PRO A 32 22.79 4.20 5.50
CA PRO A 32 23.25 4.58 4.17
C PRO A 32 22.16 4.26 3.14
N LYS A 33 21.79 5.24 2.32
CA LYS A 33 20.80 5.05 1.27
C LYS A 33 21.41 4.11 0.21
N PRO A 34 20.73 3.01 -0.16
CA PRO A 34 21.22 2.16 -1.24
C PRO A 34 21.34 2.98 -2.53
N THR A 35 22.55 3.01 -3.11
CA THR A 35 22.89 3.78 -4.32
C THR A 35 22.18 3.23 -5.56
N ARG A 36 21.96 1.93 -5.62
CA ARG A 36 21.21 1.25 -6.70
C ARG A 36 20.01 0.50 -6.11
N ILE A 37 18.80 0.96 -6.44
CA ILE A 37 17.58 0.24 -6.06
C ILE A 37 17.26 -0.74 -7.19
N PRO A 38 17.02 -2.02 -6.86
CA PRO A 38 16.72 -2.99 -7.88
C PRO A 38 15.39 -2.69 -8.57
N THR A 39 15.31 -3.00 -9.86
CA THR A 39 14.10 -2.88 -10.66
C THR A 39 13.16 -4.03 -10.36
N LEU A 40 11.88 -3.72 -10.14
CA LEU A 40 10.87 -4.75 -9.89
C LEU A 40 10.68 -5.63 -11.14
N PRO A 41 10.60 -6.98 -10.99
CA PRO A 41 10.27 -7.89 -12.07
C PRO A 41 8.92 -7.54 -12.74
N HIS A 42 8.80 -7.72 -14.05
CA HIS A 42 7.56 -7.45 -14.80
C HIS A 42 6.49 -8.52 -14.51
N TYR A 43 5.20 -8.17 -14.62
CA TYR A 43 4.05 -9.07 -14.46
C TYR A 43 3.84 -10.07 -15.63
N GLY A 44 4.87 -10.33 -16.43
CA GLY A 44 4.76 -11.13 -17.66
C GLY A 44 4.08 -10.40 -18.84
N PRO A 45 4.07 -11.01 -20.04
CA PRO A 45 3.44 -10.44 -21.23
C PRO A 45 1.90 -10.60 -21.19
N THR A 46 1.17 -9.61 -21.72
CA THR A 46 -0.27 -9.78 -22.03
C THR A 46 -0.44 -10.70 -23.26
N PRO A 47 -1.64 -11.23 -23.56
CA PRO A 47 -1.83 -12.13 -24.70
C PRO A 47 -1.34 -11.55 -26.02
N PHE A 48 -1.66 -10.29 -26.30
CA PHE A 48 -1.17 -9.60 -27.49
C PHE A 48 0.35 -9.40 -27.50
N ILE A 49 0.98 -9.10 -26.35
CA ILE A 49 2.44 -8.98 -26.27
C ILE A 49 3.12 -10.35 -26.39
N HIS A 50 2.48 -11.43 -25.92
CA HIS A 50 2.94 -12.79 -26.11
C HIS A 50 2.91 -13.16 -27.59
N PHE A 51 1.81 -12.85 -28.27
CA PHE A 51 1.68 -12.97 -29.73
C PHE A 51 2.72 -12.13 -30.48
N ILE A 52 2.89 -10.85 -30.13
CA ILE A 52 3.89 -10.00 -30.79
C ILE A 52 5.29 -10.59 -30.66
N LYS A 53 5.64 -11.14 -29.48
CA LYS A 53 6.94 -11.78 -29.27
C LYS A 53 7.13 -12.99 -30.17
N SER A 54 6.12 -13.86 -30.32
CA SER A 54 6.21 -14.98 -31.25
C SER A 54 6.25 -14.49 -32.70
N TYR A 55 5.44 -13.49 -33.06
CA TYR A 55 5.35 -12.90 -34.39
C TYR A 55 6.67 -12.25 -34.84
N PHE A 56 7.32 -11.47 -33.98
CA PHE A 56 8.62 -10.84 -34.30
C PHE A 56 9.83 -11.78 -34.18
N ASN A 57 9.68 -12.94 -33.55
CA ASN A 57 10.75 -13.94 -33.50
C ASN A 57 10.92 -14.72 -34.81
N VAL A 58 9.98 -14.58 -35.76
CA VAL A 58 10.01 -15.30 -37.05
C VAL A 58 11.05 -14.70 -38.00
N ASP A 59 11.33 -13.39 -37.92
CA ASP A 59 12.30 -12.72 -38.80
C ASP A 59 13.13 -11.66 -38.04
N LYS A 60 14.44 -11.92 -37.94
CA LYS A 60 15.44 -11.05 -37.28
C LYS A 60 16.27 -10.18 -38.25
N PRO A 61 15.75 -9.53 -39.31
CA PRO A 61 16.57 -8.55 -40.01
C PRO A 61 16.76 -7.33 -39.10
N ALA A 62 17.86 -6.60 -39.31
CA ALA A 62 18.16 -5.39 -38.57
C ALA A 62 17.01 -4.38 -38.71
N VAL A 63 16.34 -4.07 -37.60
CA VAL A 63 15.13 -3.24 -37.58
C VAL A 63 15.51 -1.78 -37.39
N THR A 64 15.33 -0.95 -38.41
CA THR A 64 15.32 0.52 -38.31
C THR A 64 14.05 0.98 -37.60
N SER A 65 14.05 2.12 -36.90
CA SER A 65 12.89 2.59 -36.11
C SER A 65 11.59 2.69 -36.91
N GLU A 66 11.67 3.06 -38.18
CA GLU A 66 10.52 3.17 -39.10
C GLU A 66 9.93 1.78 -39.41
N THR A 67 10.78 0.80 -39.72
CA THR A 67 10.36 -0.58 -39.97
C THR A 67 9.74 -1.26 -38.73
N LEU A 68 10.05 -0.79 -37.52
CA LEU A 68 9.43 -1.30 -36.28
C LEU A 68 7.96 -0.88 -36.17
N ILE A 69 7.63 0.36 -36.57
CA ILE A 69 6.27 0.89 -36.49
C ILE A 69 5.38 0.13 -37.46
N GLU A 70 5.83 -0.05 -38.71
CA GLU A 70 5.11 -0.81 -39.74
C GLU A 70 4.88 -2.26 -39.31
N ARG A 71 5.91 -2.89 -38.75
CA ARG A 71 5.82 -4.25 -38.18
C ARG A 71 4.81 -4.33 -37.04
N ALA A 72 4.76 -3.34 -36.15
CA ALA A 72 3.79 -3.29 -35.06
C ALA A 72 2.36 -3.10 -35.57
N GLN A 73 2.17 -2.29 -36.61
CA GLN A 73 0.87 -2.14 -37.29
C GLN A 73 0.43 -3.45 -37.94
N ALA A 74 1.33 -4.10 -38.68
CA ALA A 74 1.08 -5.41 -39.30
C ALA A 74 0.73 -6.49 -38.27
N ALA A 75 1.47 -6.56 -37.16
CA ALA A 75 1.16 -7.47 -36.04
C ALA A 75 -0.23 -7.17 -35.43
N GLY A 76 -0.61 -5.89 -35.36
CA GLY A 76 -1.93 -5.47 -34.91
C GLY A 76 -3.06 -5.95 -35.83
N VAL A 77 -2.85 -5.92 -37.14
CA VAL A 77 -3.80 -6.46 -38.14
C VAL A 77 -3.87 -7.98 -38.06
N ALA A 78 -2.71 -8.65 -38.06
CA ALA A 78 -2.60 -10.10 -37.94
C ALA A 78 -3.28 -10.63 -36.67
N TRP A 79 -3.12 -9.95 -35.53
CA TRP A 79 -3.82 -10.31 -34.29
C TRP A 79 -5.34 -10.18 -34.41
N LYS A 80 -5.86 -9.18 -35.13
CA LYS A 80 -7.30 -9.01 -35.31
C LYS A 80 -7.88 -10.11 -36.18
N GLU A 81 -7.19 -10.46 -37.26
CA GLU A 81 -7.59 -11.51 -38.22
C GLU A 81 -7.42 -12.94 -37.68
N LEU A 82 -6.60 -13.12 -36.63
CA LEU A 82 -6.35 -14.42 -36.03
C LEU A 82 -7.67 -15.11 -35.60
N PRO A 83 -7.88 -16.40 -35.93
CA PRO A 83 -9.06 -17.14 -35.48
C PRO A 83 -9.17 -17.16 -33.94
N GLU A 84 -10.41 -17.17 -33.42
CA GLU A 84 -10.62 -17.07 -31.97
C GLU A 84 -10.02 -18.27 -31.21
N HIS A 85 -10.01 -19.46 -31.81
CA HIS A 85 -9.41 -20.65 -31.17
C HIS A 85 -7.89 -20.51 -30.97
N GLU A 86 -7.19 -19.85 -31.88
CA GLU A 86 -5.76 -19.57 -31.73
C GLU A 86 -5.51 -18.44 -30.73
N LYS A 87 -6.38 -17.43 -30.71
CA LYS A 87 -6.35 -16.38 -29.66
C LYS A 87 -6.54 -17.00 -28.27
N GLU A 88 -7.48 -17.93 -28.11
CA GLU A 88 -7.71 -18.63 -26.84
C GLU A 88 -6.48 -19.42 -26.38
N LYS A 89 -5.81 -20.13 -27.30
CA LYS A 89 -4.55 -20.81 -27.00
C LYS A 89 -3.48 -19.82 -26.49
N ILE A 90 -3.30 -18.70 -27.18
CA ILE A 90 -2.35 -17.65 -26.79
C ILE A 90 -2.73 -17.00 -25.45
N LYS A 91 -4.03 -16.80 -25.17
CA LYS A 91 -4.52 -16.31 -23.88
C LYS A 91 -4.16 -17.28 -22.76
N ALA A 92 -4.35 -18.59 -22.97
CA ALA A 92 -4.01 -19.63 -22.01
C ALA A 92 -2.50 -19.67 -21.71
N GLU A 93 -1.66 -19.67 -22.75
CA GLU A 93 -0.20 -19.63 -22.59
C GLU A 93 0.28 -18.36 -21.88
N SER A 94 -0.25 -17.19 -22.28
CA SER A 94 0.07 -15.92 -21.64
C SER A 94 -0.33 -15.92 -20.16
N ARG A 95 -1.46 -16.54 -19.80
CA ARG A 95 -1.89 -16.67 -18.41
C ARG A 95 -0.87 -17.43 -17.57
N VAL A 96 -0.39 -18.58 -18.05
CA VAL A 96 0.63 -19.39 -17.36
C VAL A 96 1.89 -18.55 -17.12
N LEU A 97 2.38 -17.86 -18.15
CA LEU A 97 3.57 -17.00 -18.03
C LEU A 97 3.38 -15.84 -17.05
N ARG A 98 2.17 -15.28 -16.97
CA ARG A 98 1.84 -14.21 -16.02
C ARG A 98 1.75 -14.72 -14.59
N ASP A 99 1.20 -15.92 -14.39
CA ASP A 99 1.11 -16.56 -13.08
C ASP A 99 2.50 -16.90 -12.55
N GLU A 100 3.39 -17.46 -13.39
CA GLU A 100 4.80 -17.64 -13.04
C GLU A 100 5.53 -16.34 -12.73
N ALA A 101 5.32 -15.31 -13.56
CA ALA A 101 5.94 -14.01 -13.34
C ALA A 101 5.47 -13.35 -12.04
N LYS A 102 4.20 -13.56 -11.68
CA LYS A 102 3.63 -13.13 -10.39
C LYS A 102 4.34 -13.83 -9.23
N ILE A 103 4.47 -15.16 -9.28
CA ILE A 103 5.19 -15.92 -8.24
C ILE A 103 6.63 -15.42 -8.08
N LYS A 104 7.37 -15.29 -9.20
CA LYS A 104 8.75 -14.78 -9.20
C LYS A 104 8.83 -13.36 -8.62
N ARG A 105 7.87 -12.50 -8.96
CA ARG A 105 7.79 -11.14 -8.46
C ARG A 105 7.47 -11.09 -6.96
N ASP A 106 6.53 -11.89 -6.50
CA ASP A 106 6.13 -11.93 -5.09
C ASP A 106 7.29 -12.47 -4.24
N ALA A 107 7.95 -13.54 -4.69
CA ALA A 107 9.17 -14.06 -4.07
C ALA A 107 10.28 -13.00 -4.00
N PHE A 108 10.54 -12.30 -5.11
CA PHE A 108 11.51 -11.21 -5.15
C PHE A 108 11.16 -10.08 -4.16
N ILE A 109 9.89 -9.70 -4.04
CA ILE A 109 9.47 -8.65 -3.11
C ILE A 109 9.66 -9.08 -1.65
N CYS A 110 9.39 -10.35 -1.33
CA CYS A 110 9.59 -10.90 0.01
C CYS A 110 11.08 -11.05 0.36
N ASP A 111 11.95 -11.31 -0.62
CA ASP A 111 13.40 -11.40 -0.42
C ASP A 111 14.08 -10.02 -0.22
N LEU A 112 13.43 -8.93 -0.64
CA LEU A 112 14.00 -7.59 -0.49
C LEU A 112 14.12 -7.15 0.98
N ASP A 113 15.30 -6.62 1.34
CA ASP A 113 15.50 -5.91 2.61
C ASP A 113 14.41 -4.83 2.83
N PRO A 114 13.71 -4.84 3.97
CA PRO A 114 12.73 -3.82 4.34
C PRO A 114 13.19 -2.37 4.15
N ALA A 115 14.48 -2.07 4.35
CA ALA A 115 15.02 -0.72 4.14
C ALA A 115 15.02 -0.33 2.64
N VAL A 116 15.38 -1.28 1.77
CA VAL A 116 15.34 -1.12 0.30
C VAL A 116 13.90 -0.98 -0.18
N LEU A 117 12.98 -1.81 0.32
CA LEU A 117 11.55 -1.73 -0.03
C LEU A 117 10.94 -0.38 0.37
N LYS A 118 11.32 0.17 1.53
CA LYS A 118 10.88 1.49 2.00
C LYS A 118 11.34 2.61 1.06
N GLU A 119 12.61 2.59 0.65
CA GLU A 119 13.15 3.59 -0.26
C GLU A 119 12.56 3.44 -1.68
N LEU A 120 12.37 2.20 -2.17
CA LEU A 120 11.65 1.92 -3.41
C LEU A 120 10.25 2.53 -3.38
N ASN A 121 9.50 2.30 -2.30
CA ASN A 121 8.17 2.86 -2.10
C ASN A 121 8.17 4.39 -2.03
N ARG A 122 9.19 5.00 -1.40
CA ARG A 122 9.36 6.46 -1.41
C ARG A 122 9.47 6.99 -2.84
N ARG A 123 10.29 6.35 -3.69
CA ARG A 123 10.43 6.74 -5.10
C ARG A 123 9.17 6.50 -5.92
N ARG A 124 8.42 5.43 -5.62
CA ARG A 124 7.14 5.13 -6.29
C ARG A 124 6.07 6.17 -5.98
N VAL A 125 5.90 6.53 -4.71
CA VAL A 125 4.96 7.57 -4.28
C VAL A 125 5.32 8.93 -4.90
N ALA A 126 6.61 9.28 -4.95
CA ALA A 126 7.06 10.50 -5.63
C ALA A 126 6.74 10.53 -7.14
N ARG A 127 6.49 9.37 -7.75
CA ARG A 127 6.05 9.21 -9.15
C ARG A 127 4.55 8.92 -9.26
N ASN A 128 3.76 9.13 -8.21
CA ASN A 128 2.33 8.81 -8.15
C ASN A 128 2.00 7.33 -8.44
N LYS A 129 2.94 6.42 -8.16
CA LYS A 129 2.73 4.97 -8.31
C LYS A 129 2.34 4.34 -6.97
N PRO A 130 1.46 3.33 -6.97
CA PRO A 130 1.05 2.64 -5.74
C PRO A 130 2.25 1.95 -5.08
N ARG A 131 2.21 1.86 -3.75
CA ARG A 131 3.23 1.17 -2.96
C ARG A 131 3.22 -0.33 -3.25
N VAL A 132 4.41 -0.92 -3.19
CA VAL A 132 4.61 -2.37 -3.20
C VAL A 132 4.63 -2.86 -1.77
N VAL A 133 3.88 -3.92 -1.50
CA VAL A 133 3.77 -4.54 -0.18
C VAL A 133 4.29 -5.97 -0.31
N ALA A 134 5.17 -6.37 0.61
CA ALA A 134 5.59 -7.75 0.74
C ALA A 134 4.49 -8.55 1.46
N HIS A 135 4.08 -9.66 0.88
CA HIS A 135 3.10 -10.57 1.44
C HIS A 135 3.80 -11.84 1.88
N TYR A 136 4.23 -11.86 3.14
CA TYR A 136 4.83 -13.05 3.73
C TYR A 136 3.73 -14.04 4.12
N PRO A 137 3.80 -15.32 3.69
CA PRO A 137 2.80 -16.32 4.04
C PRO A 137 2.64 -16.49 5.56
N ASP A 138 3.76 -16.45 6.28
CA ASP A 138 3.82 -16.67 7.73
C ASP A 138 3.58 -15.40 8.55
N HIS A 139 3.32 -14.26 7.90
CA HIS A 139 3.04 -13.03 8.65
C HIS A 139 1.65 -13.08 9.28
N VAL A 140 1.63 -13.38 10.58
CA VAL A 140 0.41 -13.37 11.38
C VAL A 140 -0.10 -11.93 11.50
N LYS A 141 -1.28 -11.70 10.92
CA LYS A 141 -1.95 -10.40 10.95
C LYS A 141 -2.24 -9.98 12.39
N ARG A 142 -2.20 -8.68 12.64
CA ARG A 142 -2.66 -8.11 13.91
C ARG A 142 -4.13 -8.48 14.15
N PRO A 143 -4.53 -8.77 15.39
CA PRO A 143 -5.91 -9.08 15.71
C PRO A 143 -6.80 -7.86 15.44
N ASN A 144 -8.05 -8.14 15.06
CA ASN A 144 -9.07 -7.14 14.86
C ASN A 144 -9.31 -6.35 16.16
N ASN A 145 -9.59 -5.05 16.03
CA ASN A 145 -9.95 -4.24 17.19
C ASN A 145 -11.38 -4.58 17.68
N ALA A 146 -11.73 -4.13 18.90
CA ALA A 146 -13.03 -4.41 19.52
C ALA A 146 -14.23 -4.03 18.64
N TYR A 147 -14.16 -2.87 17.96
CA TYR A 147 -15.20 -2.43 17.03
C TYR A 147 -15.38 -3.41 15.87
N ILE A 148 -14.30 -3.83 15.22
CA ILE A 148 -14.35 -4.78 14.11
C ILE A 148 -14.82 -6.15 14.61
N LEU A 149 -14.39 -6.61 15.79
CA LEU A 149 -14.87 -7.87 16.37
C LEU A 149 -16.40 -7.87 16.56
N LYS A 150 -16.96 -6.76 17.06
CA LYS A 150 -18.40 -6.61 17.20
C LYS A 150 -19.10 -6.49 15.85
N THR A 151 -18.52 -5.73 14.91
CA THR A 151 -19.21 -5.32 13.68
C THR A 151 -18.94 -6.22 12.48
N HIS A 152 -18.05 -7.20 12.62
CA HIS A 152 -17.75 -8.18 11.60
C HIS A 152 -19.02 -8.95 11.20
N GLY A 153 -19.37 -8.95 9.92
CA GLY A 153 -20.56 -9.65 9.41
C GLY A 153 -21.89 -8.94 9.70
N HIS A 154 -21.89 -7.77 10.33
CA HIS A 154 -23.11 -6.95 10.38
C HIS A 154 -23.36 -6.34 9.01
N THR A 155 -24.41 -6.82 8.34
CA THR A 155 -24.90 -6.26 7.08
C THR A 155 -26.26 -5.61 7.34
N LEU A 156 -26.41 -4.36 6.92
CA LEU A 156 -27.71 -3.69 6.91
C LEU A 156 -28.25 -3.76 5.49
N GLU A 157 -29.22 -4.66 5.28
CA GLU A 157 -29.83 -4.88 3.98
C GLU A 157 -30.43 -3.59 3.40
N GLY A 158 -30.37 -3.46 2.08
CA GLY A 158 -30.96 -2.32 1.36
C GLY A 158 -30.15 -1.02 1.39
N LEU A 159 -28.96 -0.99 2.01
CA LEU A 159 -28.10 0.21 2.04
C LEU A 159 -26.77 0.00 1.31
N PRO A 160 -26.21 1.02 0.64
CA PRO A 160 -24.83 0.99 0.16
C PRO A 160 -23.83 0.76 1.30
N LEU A 161 -22.74 0.04 1.03
CA LEU A 161 -21.72 -0.34 2.03
C LEU A 161 -21.21 0.86 2.87
N THR A 162 -21.06 2.02 2.25
CA THR A 162 -20.64 3.26 2.92
C THR A 162 -21.65 3.73 3.97
N GLN A 163 -22.94 3.67 3.66
CA GLN A 163 -24.01 4.04 4.58
C GLN A 163 -24.18 2.98 5.68
N GLN A 164 -23.99 1.70 5.36
CA GLN A 164 -23.96 0.63 6.36
C GLN A 164 -22.87 0.89 7.39
N ALA A 165 -21.64 1.17 6.94
CA ALA A 165 -20.50 1.45 7.82
C ALA A 165 -20.75 2.68 8.72
N GLN A 166 -21.39 3.72 8.20
CA GLN A 166 -21.77 4.91 8.97
C GLN A 166 -22.78 4.58 10.08
N LYS A 167 -23.85 3.83 9.76
CA LYS A 167 -24.86 3.44 10.75
C LYS A 167 -24.29 2.51 11.81
N ILE A 168 -23.53 1.50 11.40
CA ILE A 168 -22.85 0.56 12.32
C ILE A 168 -21.89 1.31 13.26
N GLY A 169 -21.15 2.29 12.73
CA GLY A 169 -20.30 3.17 13.52
C GLY A 169 -21.07 4.11 14.46
N GLY A 170 -22.30 4.50 14.10
CA GLY A 170 -23.24 5.19 14.99
C GLY A 170 -23.65 4.32 16.17
N ILE A 171 -24.15 3.11 15.89
CA ILE A 171 -24.56 2.13 16.90
C ILE A 171 -23.43 1.88 17.89
N TRP A 172 -22.20 1.65 17.41
CA TRP A 172 -21.06 1.45 18.31
C TRP A 172 -20.77 2.65 19.22
N ARG A 173 -20.96 3.89 18.75
CA ARG A 173 -20.74 5.08 19.57
C ARG A 173 -21.82 5.27 20.63
N GLU A 174 -23.05 4.90 20.30
CA GLU A 174 -24.21 4.99 21.21
C GLU A 174 -24.23 3.90 22.28
N MET A 175 -23.56 2.76 22.05
CA MET A 175 -23.39 1.72 23.06
C MET A 175 -22.68 2.25 24.31
N SER A 176 -23.16 1.81 25.47
CA SER A 176 -22.53 2.06 26.77
C SER A 176 -21.17 1.34 26.87
N GLU A 177 -20.32 1.78 27.79
CA GLU A 177 -19.02 1.13 28.02
C GLU A 177 -19.18 -0.32 28.51
N ALA A 178 -20.22 -0.61 29.30
CA ALA A 178 -20.55 -1.97 29.75
C ALA A 178 -20.90 -2.90 28.57
N GLU A 179 -21.60 -2.40 27.55
CA GLU A 179 -21.92 -3.19 26.36
C GLU A 179 -20.72 -3.41 25.43
N LYS A 180 -19.72 -2.51 25.49
CA LYS A 180 -18.46 -2.63 24.75
C LYS A 180 -17.45 -3.52 25.45
N GLU A 181 -17.51 -3.60 26.77
CA GLU A 181 -16.58 -4.32 27.64
C GLU A 181 -16.22 -5.73 27.14
N PRO A 182 -17.18 -6.64 26.82
CA PRO A 182 -16.83 -7.99 26.36
C PRO A 182 -16.01 -7.99 25.07
N TRP A 183 -16.23 -7.03 24.17
CA TRP A 183 -15.47 -6.90 22.92
C TRP A 183 -14.09 -6.30 23.14
N VAL A 184 -13.99 -5.38 24.10
CA VAL A 184 -12.73 -4.76 24.51
C VAL A 184 -11.84 -5.78 25.20
N GLU A 185 -12.38 -6.63 26.06
CA GLU A 185 -11.65 -7.73 26.71
C GLU A 185 -11.14 -8.74 25.70
N ARG A 186 -11.99 -9.25 24.81
CA ARG A 186 -11.57 -10.16 23.71
C ARG A 186 -10.46 -9.57 22.85
N TYR A 187 -10.53 -8.27 22.55
CA TYR A 187 -9.45 -7.59 21.84
C TYR A 187 -8.15 -7.52 22.66
N LYS A 188 -8.23 -7.21 23.96
CA LYS A 188 -7.07 -7.16 24.85
C LYS A 188 -6.39 -8.53 24.93
N GLU A 189 -7.15 -9.60 25.08
CA GLU A 189 -6.66 -10.98 25.11
C GLU A 189 -5.96 -11.36 23.80
N ALA A 190 -6.66 -11.20 22.67
CA ALA A 190 -6.10 -11.52 21.35
C ALA A 190 -4.85 -10.69 21.05
N LYS A 191 -4.82 -9.41 21.46
CA LYS A 191 -3.65 -8.54 21.32
C LYS A 191 -2.50 -8.99 22.20
N ALA A 192 -2.77 -9.40 23.44
CA ALA A 192 -1.75 -9.91 24.35
C ALA A 192 -1.15 -11.22 23.81
N GLU A 193 -1.98 -12.12 23.30
CA GLU A 193 -1.54 -13.36 22.66
C GLU A 193 -0.67 -13.09 21.43
N TRP A 194 -1.15 -12.24 20.52
CA TRP A 194 -0.38 -11.83 19.33
C TRP A 194 0.97 -11.22 19.74
N ALA A 195 0.98 -10.33 20.74
CA ALA A 195 2.22 -9.71 21.22
C ALA A 195 3.19 -10.70 21.88
N ARG A 196 2.70 -11.74 22.58
CA ARG A 196 3.53 -12.82 23.12
C ARG A 196 4.21 -13.58 21.98
N ASN A 197 3.44 -14.06 21.01
CA ASN A 197 3.97 -14.88 19.92
C ASN A 197 4.97 -14.08 19.06
N HIS A 198 4.72 -12.80 18.79
CA HIS A 198 5.59 -11.96 17.96
C HIS A 198 6.81 -11.38 18.70
N LYS A 199 6.82 -11.35 20.03
CA LYS A 199 8.05 -11.03 20.78
C LYS A 199 9.02 -12.20 20.77
N THR A 200 8.51 -13.42 20.89
CA THR A 200 9.31 -14.64 20.93
C THR A 200 9.97 -14.95 19.58
N GLU A 201 9.28 -14.68 18.47
CA GLU A 201 9.87 -14.81 17.12
C GLU A 201 11.01 -13.82 16.86
N ALA A 202 10.95 -12.62 17.44
CA ALA A 202 12.03 -11.65 17.34
C ALA A 202 13.26 -12.01 18.20
N SER A 203 13.11 -12.84 19.25
CA SER A 203 14.22 -13.28 20.10
C SER A 203 14.91 -14.56 19.61
N HIS A 204 14.28 -15.36 18.75
CA HIS A 204 14.88 -16.57 18.16
C HIS A 204 15.53 -16.35 16.79
N ALA A 205 15.42 -15.14 16.22
CA ALA A 205 16.03 -14.76 14.95
C ALA A 205 17.32 -13.91 15.11
N THR A 206 18.01 -14.04 16.24
CA THR A 206 19.33 -13.42 16.50
C THR A 206 20.37 -14.52 16.64
#